data_AF-A0AA47N501-F1
#
_entry.id   AF-A0AA47N501-F1
#
_cell.length_a   1.000
_cell.length_b   1.000
_cell.length_c   1.000
_cell.angle_alpha   90.00
_cell.angle_beta   90.00
_cell.angle_gamma   90.00
#
_symmetry.space_group_name_H-M   'P 1'
#
loop_
_entity.id
_entity.type
_entity.pdbx_description
1 polymer ?
#
loop_
_entity_poly.entity_id
_entity_poly.type
_entity_poly.pdbx_seq_one_letter_code
_entity_poly.pdbx_strand_id
1 'polypeptide(L)'
;MQKSLKKKQESLSLPELKLIHDEPTRWNSTFEMVERFCEQQQAVCAVLAENRRKWHLMPKDCDMATLEIIREVLEPVSSLTDADEKRCPHCLLCCL
;
A
#
# COMPACT_ATOMS: atom_id res chain seq x y z
N MET A 1 0.11 9.03 -12.76
CA MET A 1 0.81 8.80 -11.47
C MET A 1 1.81 7.67 -11.57
N GLN A 2 1.41 6.48 -12.07
CA GLN A 2 2.30 5.32 -12.19
C GLN A 2 3.65 5.59 -12.91
N LYS A 3 3.65 6.29 -14.06
CA LYS A 3 4.89 6.65 -14.77
C LYS A 3 5.84 7.53 -13.94
N SER A 4 5.30 8.48 -13.17
CA SER A 4 6.10 9.36 -12.30
C SER A 4 6.62 8.62 -11.08
N LEU A 5 5.82 7.70 -10.53
CA LEU A 5 6.23 6.87 -9.39
C LEU A 5 7.41 5.98 -9.74
N LYS A 6 7.35 5.27 -10.88
CA LYS A 6 8.47 4.44 -11.36
C LYS A 6 9.77 5.23 -11.47
N LYS A 7 9.73 6.43 -12.08
CA LYS A 7 10.91 7.30 -12.17
C LYS A 7 11.47 7.69 -10.79
N LYS A 8 10.59 7.92 -9.81
CA LYS A 8 11.03 8.24 -8.44
C LYS A 8 11.62 7.04 -7.72
N GLN A 9 11.04 5.86 -7.91
CA GLN A 9 11.59 4.60 -7.41
C GLN A 9 13.00 4.37 -7.94
N GLU A 10 13.19 4.48 -9.26
CA GLU A 10 14.51 4.39 -9.90
C GLU A 10 15.50 5.42 -9.32
N SER A 11 15.10 6.69 -9.20
CA SER A 11 15.99 7.75 -8.68
C SER A 11 16.39 7.57 -7.21
N LEU A 12 15.54 6.91 -6.42
CA LEU A 12 15.74 6.65 -5.00
C LEU A 12 16.31 5.25 -4.74
N SER A 13 16.58 4.47 -5.80
CA SER A 13 17.01 3.07 -5.71
C SER A 13 16.03 2.20 -4.90
N LEU A 14 14.73 2.50 -4.98
CA LEU A 14 13.65 1.72 -4.37
C LEU A 14 13.13 0.66 -5.35
N PRO A 15 12.56 -0.46 -4.86
CA PRO A 15 11.90 -1.45 -5.72
C PRO A 15 10.79 -0.82 -6.56
N GLU A 16 10.70 -1.20 -7.84
CA GLU A 16 9.64 -0.77 -8.74
C GLU A 16 8.32 -1.49 -8.44
N LEU A 17 7.55 -0.93 -7.50
CA LEU A 17 6.29 -1.49 -7.06
C LEU A 17 5.12 -0.58 -7.41
N LYS A 18 4.03 -1.17 -7.91
CA LYS A 18 2.76 -0.45 -8.00
C LYS A 18 2.17 -0.30 -6.59
N LEU A 19 1.50 0.83 -6.36
CA LEU A 19 0.62 0.97 -5.21
C LEU A 19 -0.54 0.00 -5.34
N ILE A 20 -0.97 -0.56 -4.22
CA ILE A 20 -2.13 -1.45 -4.11
C ILE A 20 -3.32 -0.58 -3.72
N HIS A 21 -4.48 -0.83 -4.30
CA HIS A 21 -5.73 -0.24 -3.87
C HIS A 21 -6.40 -1.17 -2.86
N ASP A 22 -7.03 -0.59 -1.85
CA ASP A 22 -7.91 -1.34 -0.96
C ASP A 22 -9.13 -1.85 -1.74
N GLU A 23 -9.44 -3.12 -1.56
CA GLU A 23 -10.53 -3.82 -2.22
C GLU A 23 -11.44 -4.39 -1.12
N PRO A 24 -12.53 -3.72 -0.73
CA PRO A 24 -13.29 -4.05 0.49
C PRO A 24 -13.84 -5.47 0.57
N THR A 25 -13.94 -6.17 -0.57
CA THR A 25 -14.41 -7.56 -0.67
C THR A 25 -13.29 -8.59 -0.59
N ARG A 26 -12.01 -8.17 -0.65
CA ARG A 26 -10.84 -9.05 -0.51
C ARG A 26 -10.27 -8.88 0.90
N TRP A 27 -10.32 -9.97 1.67
CA TRP A 27 -9.62 -10.01 2.95
C TRP A 27 -8.15 -9.64 2.78
N ASN A 28 -7.58 -8.96 3.76
CA ASN A 28 -6.19 -8.51 3.76
C ASN A 28 -5.83 -7.34 2.81
N SER A 29 -6.73 -6.86 1.94
CA SER A 29 -6.42 -5.76 1.00
C SER A 29 -5.94 -4.49 1.69
N THR A 30 -6.53 -4.16 2.84
CA THR A 30 -6.18 -2.96 3.60
C THR A 30 -4.76 -3.05 4.14
N PHE A 31 -4.36 -4.21 4.69
CA PHE A 31 -3.01 -4.43 5.18
C PHE A 31 -2.00 -4.32 4.04
N GLU A 32 -2.23 -5.01 2.92
CA GLU A 32 -1.36 -4.98 1.75
C GLU A 32 -1.21 -3.55 1.17
N MET A 33 -2.30 -2.78 1.14
CA MET A 33 -2.27 -1.38 0.73
C MET A 33 -1.39 -0.54 1.67
N VAL A 34 -1.61 -0.64 2.98
CA VAL A 34 -0.89 0.14 3.99
C VAL A 34 0.58 -0.22 4.00
N GLU A 35 0.91 -1.52 3.99
CA GLU A 35 2.30 -2.00 3.93
C GLU A 35 3.01 -1.47 2.68
N ARG A 36 2.39 -1.64 1.50
CA ARG A 36 2.97 -1.15 0.24
C ARG A 36 3.14 0.36 0.23
N PHE A 37 2.21 1.10 0.83
CA PHE A 37 2.33 2.55 0.94
C PHE A 37 3.51 2.95 1.83
N CYS A 38 3.69 2.29 2.98
CA CYS A 38 4.81 2.55 3.88
C CYS A 38 6.16 2.28 3.19
N GLU A 39 6.30 1.16 2.47
CA GLU A 39 7.50 0.84 1.67
C GLU A 39 7.83 1.89 0.61
N GLN A 40 6.79 2.52 0.04
CA GLN A 40 6.90 3.42 -1.11
C GLN A 40 6.73 4.90 -0.73
N GLN A 41 6.64 5.21 0.56
CA GLN A 41 6.33 6.55 1.07
C GLN A 41 7.24 7.61 0.46
N GLN A 42 8.56 7.37 0.45
CA GLN A 42 9.54 8.33 -0.07
C GLN A 42 9.30 8.64 -1.55
N ALA A 43 9.05 7.61 -2.38
CA ALA A 43 8.77 7.79 -3.79
C ALA A 43 7.43 8.51 -4.02
N VAL A 44 6.39 8.18 -3.25
CA VAL A 44 5.08 8.83 -3.32
C VAL A 44 5.18 10.31 -2.94
N CYS A 45 5.81 10.63 -1.80
CA CYS A 45 6.04 12.00 -1.37
C CYS A 45 6.87 12.79 -2.39
N ALA A 46 7.90 12.17 -2.99
CA ALA A 46 8.68 12.81 -4.05
C ALA A 46 7.83 13.13 -5.30
N VAL A 47 6.91 12.25 -5.71
CA VAL A 47 5.96 12.53 -6.81
C VAL A 47 5.00 13.66 -6.45
N LEU A 48 4.49 13.68 -5.21
CA LEU A 48 3.58 14.73 -4.76
C LEU A 48 4.28 16.09 -4.66
N ALA A 49 5.53 16.11 -4.21
CA ALA A 49 6.34 17.31 -4.08
C ALA A 49 6.55 18.03 -5.42
N GLU A 50 6.69 17.30 -6.53
CA GLU A 50 6.86 17.86 -7.88
C GLU A 50 5.60 18.56 -8.42
N ASN A 51 4.42 18.25 -7.89
CA ASN A 51 3.17 18.82 -8.35
C ASN A 51 2.49 19.61 -7.23
N ARG A 52 2.71 20.94 -7.21
CA ARG A 52 2.10 21.83 -6.21
C ARG A 52 0.58 21.72 -6.11
N ARG A 53 -0.13 21.38 -7.20
CA ARG A 53 -1.59 21.18 -7.16
C ARG A 53 -2.00 19.98 -6.31
N LYS A 54 -1.09 19.03 -6.09
CA LYS A 54 -1.29 17.80 -5.31
C LYS A 54 -0.70 17.84 -3.92
N TRP A 55 -0.09 18.96 -3.51
CA TRP A 55 0.48 19.10 -2.16
C TRP A 55 -0.53 18.90 -1.03
N HIS A 56 -1.81 19.19 -1.28
CA HIS A 56 -2.88 18.92 -0.31
C HIS A 56 -3.09 17.41 -0.02
N LEU A 57 -2.49 16.52 -0.83
CA LEU A 57 -2.47 15.07 -0.64
C LEU A 57 -1.19 14.59 0.05
N MET A 58 -0.26 15.49 0.41
CA MET A 58 0.96 15.11 1.11
C MET A 58 0.58 14.53 2.49
N PRO A 59 0.96 13.28 2.81
CA PRO A 59 0.70 12.73 4.13
C PRO A 59 1.48 13.53 5.17
N LYS A 60 0.81 13.86 6.27
CA LYS A 60 1.46 14.48 7.43
C LYS A 60 2.17 13.41 8.26
N ASP A 61 3.09 13.83 9.12
CA ASP A 61 3.79 12.91 10.02
C ASP A 61 2.82 12.12 10.92
N CYS A 62 1.72 12.74 11.36
CA CYS A 62 0.68 12.05 12.12
C CYS A 62 -0.08 10.99 11.31
N ASP A 63 -0.28 11.22 10.01
CA ASP A 63 -0.92 10.25 9.12
C ASP A 63 0.00 9.04 8.96
N MET A 64 1.31 9.26 8.83
CA MET A 64 2.31 8.20 8.73
C MET A 64 2.40 7.37 10.00
N ALA A 65 2.46 8.01 11.17
CA ALA A 65 2.42 7.31 12.45
C ALA A 65 1.15 6.48 12.61
N THR A 66 0.01 6.99 12.12
CA THR A 66 -1.26 6.26 12.13
C THR A 66 -1.21 5.04 11.21
N LEU A 67 -0.65 5.17 10.01
CA LEU A 67 -0.49 4.05 9.07
C LEU A 67 0.45 2.96 9.61
N GLU A 68 1.52 3.34 10.33
CA GLU A 68 2.40 2.40 11.02
C GLU A 68 1.65 1.62 12.12
N ILE A 69 0.86 2.31 12.95
CA ILE A 69 0.02 1.66 13.96
C ILE A 69 -1.00 0.70 13.30
N ILE A 70 -1.65 1.13 12.22
CA ILE A 70 -2.60 0.29 11.49
C ILE A 70 -1.89 -0.97 10.96
N ARG A 71 -0.68 -0.82 10.41
CA ARG A 71 0.12 -1.95 9.93
C ARG A 71 0.42 -2.94 11.07
N GLU A 72 0.87 -2.45 12.23
CA GLU A 72 1.19 -3.29 13.40
C GLU A 72 -0.04 -4.04 13.93
N VAL A 73 -1.21 -3.39 13.96
CA VAL A 73 -2.46 -4.01 14.43
C VAL A 73 -2.98 -5.04 13.43
N LEU A 74 -2.82 -4.80 12.13
CA LEU A 74 -3.32 -5.68 11.08
C LEU A 74 -2.40 -6.85 10.76
N GLU A 75 -1.09 -6.74 11.02
CA GLU A 75 -0.11 -7.82 10.78
C GLU A 75 -0.47 -9.19 11.42
N PRO A 76 -0.90 -9.30 12.69
CA PRO A 76 -1.31 -10.59 13.24
C PRO A 76 -2.56 -11.14 12.53
N VAL A 77 -3.48 -10.27 12.10
CA VAL A 77 -4.72 -10.66 11.42
C VAL A 77 -4.44 -11.10 9.98
N SER A 78 -3.50 -10.45 9.29
CA SER A 78 -3.11 -10.78 7.92
C SER A 78 -2.56 -12.20 7.81
N SER A 79 -1.76 -12.62 8.80
CA SER A 79 -1.19 -13.97 8.85
C SER A 79 -2.26 -15.08 8.92
N LEU A 80 -3.41 -14.79 9.54
CA LEU A 80 -4.53 -15.72 9.61
C LEU A 80 -5.26 -15.79 8.27
N THR A 81 -5.50 -14.65 7.63
CA THR A 81 -6.20 -14.58 6.35
C THR A 81 -5.37 -15.17 5.20
N ASP A 82 -4.05 -14.99 5.21
CA ASP A 82 -3.14 -15.57 4.21
C ASP A 82 -3.10 -17.10 4.27
N ALA A 83 -3.23 -17.66 5.48
CA ALA A 83 -3.28 -19.10 5.70
C ALA A 83 -4.58 -19.72 5.14
N ASP A 84 -5.66 -18.95 5.12
CA ASP A 84 -6.94 -19.36 4.54
C ASP A 84 -6.96 -19.20 3.01
N GLU A 85 -6.36 -18.13 2.46
CA GLU A 85 -6.28 -17.90 1.01
C GLU A 85 -5.42 -18.97 0.30
N LYS A 86 -4.31 -19.39 0.93
CA LYS A 86 -3.43 -20.47 0.43
C LYS A 86 -4.05 -21.87 0.52
N ARG A 87 -5.21 -22.01 1.18
CA ARG A 87 -5.87 -23.31 1.37
C ARG A 87 -6.73 -23.75 0.19
N CYS A 88 -7.15 -22.83 -0.71
CA CYS A 88 -7.84 -23.23 -1.93
C CYS A 88 -7.74 -22.19 -3.07
N PRO A 89 -6.90 -22.42 -4.10
CA PRO A 89 -6.78 -21.51 -5.25
C PRO A 89 -8.03 -21.48 -6.16
N HIS A 90 -9.07 -22.27 -5.88
CA HIS A 90 -10.31 -22.33 -6.65
C HIS A 90 -11.43 -21.44 -6.07
N CYS A 91 -11.29 -20.93 -4.84
CA CYS A 91 -12.39 -20.25 -4.14
C CYS A 91 -12.47 -18.73 -4.34
N LEU A 92 -11.50 -18.10 -5.02
CA LEU A 92 -11.57 -16.67 -5.36
C LEU A 92 -12.74 -16.32 -6.30
N LEU A 93 -13.36 -17.32 -6.94
CA LEU A 93 -14.58 -17.18 -7.74
C LEU A 93 -15.89 -17.48 -6.97
N CYS A 94 -15.83 -17.94 -5.71
CA CYS A 94 -17.02 -18.26 -4.91
C CYS A 94 -17.41 -17.18 -3.88
N CYS A 95 -16.64 -16.08 -3.80
CA CYS A 95 -16.97 -14.94 -2.92
C CYS A 95 -17.38 -13.67 -3.70
N LEU A 96 -17.87 -13.84 -4.94
CA LEU A 96 -18.59 -12.82 -5.70
C LEU A 96 -20.02 -13.30 -5.98
#